data_AF-A0A2D9HAG5-F1
#
_entry.id   AF-A0A2D9HAG5-F1
#
_cell.length_a   1.000
_cell.length_b   1.000
_cell.length_c   1.000
_cell.angle_alpha   90.00
_cell.angle_beta   90.00
_cell.angle_gamma   90.00
#
_symmetry.space_group_name_H-M   'P 1'
#
loop_
_entity.id
_entity.type
_entity.pdbx_description
1 polymer ?
#
loop_
_entity_poly.entity_id
_entity_poly.type
_entity_poly.pdbx_seq_one_letter_code
_entity_poly.pdbx_strand_id
1 'polypeptide(L)'
;MSPFSFKPLPFAALAGGLGFALASIAVIAATAGSLSHFEVVGPTRPFQYPWRLTEPTDWSRASAWIGYALHNLSVWGIIAYAQRVKLGFSDRFRGANWAMVGVHVVFVGLHILQTQIWYDGLAQDVPEVTALGSVALMLMVILLMESPRRGLFWGRKVRFSKRLLIVCKRYHGYLFSWALIYTFWYHPAVATPGHLWGFFYLLLLLWQSTLLFHRAHLDRRWTLLLEILVIPHAVLVAIAQGKGLWAMFGFGFGSVFILTQMHGLGWSPRLRRGIGLLFVVSMVVAYSLTDRLGQIHEVTRIPVLDYLVVYLLVGLFWLTDRLRPPGNLGQTSEPEALES
;
A
#
# COMPACT_ATOMS: atom_id res chain seq x y z
N MET A 1 -1.00 22.49 -26.75
CA MET A 1 -0.92 22.57 -25.28
C MET A 1 0.17 21.62 -24.81
N SER A 2 1.22 22.14 -24.16
CA SER A 2 2.28 21.30 -23.61
C SER A 2 1.65 20.30 -22.61
N PRO A 3 1.89 18.98 -22.74
CA PRO A 3 1.29 17.99 -21.85
C PRO A 3 1.85 18.01 -20.42
N PHE A 4 2.73 18.97 -20.09
CA PHE A 4 3.42 19.08 -18.82
C PHE A 4 3.48 20.53 -18.33
N SER A 5 2.31 21.15 -18.12
CA SER A 5 2.24 22.26 -17.18
C SER A 5 2.38 21.68 -15.76
N PHE A 6 3.62 21.60 -15.27
CA PHE A 6 3.87 21.18 -13.90
C PHE A 6 3.28 22.22 -12.94
N LYS A 7 2.10 21.93 -12.39
CA LYS A 7 1.65 22.63 -11.19
C LYS A 7 2.71 22.43 -10.09
N PRO A 8 3.00 23.46 -9.28
CA PRO A 8 3.95 23.33 -8.18
C PRO A 8 3.53 22.16 -7.29
N LEU A 9 4.51 21.41 -6.77
CA LEU A 9 4.25 20.34 -5.81
C LEU A 9 3.45 20.94 -4.64
N PRO A 10 2.44 20.25 -4.10
CA PRO A 10 1.77 20.64 -2.87
C PRO A 10 2.70 20.38 -1.68
N PHE A 11 3.83 21.10 -1.65
CA PHE A 11 5.02 20.79 -0.84
C PHE A 11 4.67 20.68 0.63
N ALA A 12 3.89 21.62 1.19
CA ALA A 12 3.50 21.57 2.59
C ALA A 12 2.73 20.30 2.98
N ALA A 13 1.79 19.85 2.12
CA ALA A 13 1.01 18.65 2.37
C ALA A 13 1.86 17.37 2.29
N LEU A 14 2.83 17.31 1.36
CA LEU A 14 3.71 16.16 1.21
C LEU A 14 4.80 16.13 2.29
N ALA A 15 5.37 17.29 2.61
CA ALA A 15 6.34 17.46 3.70
C ALA A 15 5.72 17.10 5.05
N GLY A 16 4.44 17.40 5.27
CA GLY A 16 3.71 16.96 6.46
C GLY A 16 3.71 15.43 6.62
N GLY A 17 3.51 14.69 5.52
CA GLY A 17 3.53 13.22 5.54
C GLY A 17 4.91 12.65 5.81
N LEU A 18 5.94 13.23 5.19
CA LEU A 18 7.32 12.85 5.46
C LEU A 18 7.70 13.13 6.92
N GLY A 19 7.38 14.33 7.42
CA GLY A 19 7.63 14.72 8.80
C GLY A 19 6.92 13.83 9.81
N PHE A 20 5.64 13.51 9.56
CA PHE A 20 4.87 12.58 10.38
C PHE A 20 5.51 11.19 10.42
N ALA A 21 5.81 10.61 9.26
CA ALA A 21 6.43 9.28 9.19
C ALA A 21 7.80 9.24 9.88
N LEU A 22 8.66 10.24 9.64
CA LEU A 22 9.98 10.34 10.28
C LEU A 22 9.88 10.52 11.80
N ALA A 23 8.97 11.36 12.27
CA ALA A 23 8.76 11.57 13.70
C ALA A 23 8.27 10.29 14.38
N SER A 24 7.30 9.58 13.78
CA SER A 24 6.79 8.33 14.33
C SER A 24 7.85 7.24 14.39
N ILE A 25 8.64 7.02 13.32
CA ILE A 25 9.71 6.01 13.37
C ILE A 25 10.83 6.40 14.33
N ALA A 26 11.10 7.70 14.52
CA ALA A 26 12.07 8.17 15.50
C ALA A 26 11.61 7.85 16.94
N VAL A 27 10.31 8.02 17.23
CA VAL A 27 9.74 7.61 18.52
C VAL A 27 9.84 6.10 18.71
N ILE A 28 9.47 5.30 17.69
CA ILE A 28 9.61 3.83 17.74
C ILE A 28 11.06 3.40 18.01
N ALA A 29 12.02 4.03 17.32
CA ALA A 29 13.44 3.74 17.53
C ALA A 29 13.91 4.14 18.93
N ALA A 30 13.50 5.31 19.43
CA ALA A 30 13.89 5.81 20.75
C ALA A 30 13.32 4.95 21.89
N THR A 31 12.13 4.36 21.71
CA THR A 31 11.49 3.49 22.71
C THR A 31 11.75 2.01 22.47
N ALA A 32 12.63 1.65 21.54
CA ALA A 32 12.89 0.24 21.23
C ALA A 32 13.54 -0.52 22.40
N GLY A 33 14.44 0.15 23.13
CA GLY A 33 15.20 -0.47 24.22
C GLY A 33 14.32 -0.99 25.36
N SER A 34 13.18 -0.33 25.62
CA SER A 34 12.23 -0.77 26.64
C SER A 34 11.50 -2.05 26.26
N LEU A 35 11.52 -2.51 25.02
CA LEU A 35 10.88 -3.78 24.61
C LEU A 35 11.73 -5.02 24.93
N SER A 36 12.97 -4.86 25.41
CA SER A 36 13.92 -5.95 25.66
C SER A 36 13.52 -6.92 26.79
N HIS A 37 12.56 -6.53 27.63
CA HIS A 37 12.05 -7.39 28.71
C HIS A 37 11.00 -8.41 28.25
N PHE A 38 10.48 -8.27 27.03
CA PHE A 38 9.56 -9.23 26.44
C PHE A 38 10.32 -10.38 25.77
N GLU A 39 9.88 -11.61 26.05
CA GLU A 39 10.42 -12.80 25.39
C GLU A 39 9.65 -13.10 24.11
N VAL A 40 10.38 -13.26 23.00
CA VAL A 40 9.80 -13.46 21.67
C VAL A 40 10.06 -14.86 21.15
N VAL A 41 9.08 -15.41 20.42
CA VAL A 41 9.13 -16.77 19.87
C VAL A 41 10.26 -16.96 18.86
N GLY A 42 10.51 -15.96 18.02
CA GLY A 42 11.43 -16.07 16.90
C GLY A 42 10.91 -16.95 15.74
N PRO A 43 11.77 -17.26 14.75
CA PRO A 43 11.38 -18.03 13.58
C PRO A 43 11.00 -19.48 13.95
N THR A 44 9.80 -19.91 13.56
CA THR A 44 9.29 -21.26 13.89
C THR A 44 8.77 -22.01 12.67
N ARG A 45 7.59 -21.64 12.16
CA ARG A 45 6.92 -22.30 11.02
C ARG A 45 6.71 -21.33 9.86
N PRO A 46 6.57 -21.82 8.60
CA PRO A 46 6.22 -20.97 7.47
C PRO A 46 4.96 -20.14 7.74
N PHE A 47 5.00 -18.86 7.37
CA PHE A 47 3.93 -17.87 7.55
C PHE A 47 3.52 -17.60 9.02
N GLN A 48 4.31 -18.06 9.99
CA GLN A 48 4.19 -17.59 11.36
C GLN A 48 5.18 -16.46 11.62
N TYR A 49 4.64 -15.35 12.10
CA TYR A 49 5.41 -14.15 12.31
C TYR A 49 6.44 -14.32 13.45
N PRO A 50 7.72 -13.96 13.28
CA PRO A 50 8.74 -14.20 14.31
C PRO A 50 8.64 -13.31 15.56
N TRP A 51 8.12 -12.08 15.43
CA TRP A 51 8.06 -11.11 16.52
C TRP A 51 6.71 -11.19 17.22
N ARG A 52 6.55 -12.24 18.00
CA ARG A 52 5.37 -12.59 18.79
C ARG A 52 5.81 -13.01 20.18
N LEU A 53 5.01 -12.74 21.22
CA LEU A 53 5.30 -13.21 22.56
C LEU A 53 5.29 -14.74 22.64
N THR A 54 6.20 -15.30 23.42
CA THR A 54 6.17 -16.73 23.82
C THR A 54 4.94 -17.05 24.64
N GLU A 55 4.58 -16.17 25.57
CA GLU A 55 3.42 -16.29 26.46
C GLU A 55 2.48 -15.08 26.28
N PRO A 56 1.58 -15.10 25.28
CA PRO A 56 0.63 -14.01 25.06
C PRO A 56 -0.40 -13.94 26.21
N THR A 57 -0.79 -12.74 26.59
CA THR A 57 -1.91 -12.51 27.52
C THR A 57 -3.20 -12.17 26.77
N ASP A 58 -4.36 -12.34 27.41
CA ASP A 58 -5.64 -11.91 26.82
C ASP A 58 -5.63 -10.42 26.45
N TRP A 59 -4.99 -9.59 27.28
CA TRP A 59 -4.85 -8.15 27.02
C TRP A 59 -3.94 -7.83 25.85
N SER A 60 -2.85 -8.58 25.65
CA SER A 60 -1.96 -8.38 24.50
C SER A 60 -2.68 -8.56 23.17
N ARG A 61 -3.53 -9.59 23.09
CA ARG A 61 -4.34 -9.89 21.89
C ARG A 61 -5.52 -8.93 21.76
N ALA A 62 -6.28 -8.73 22.84
CA ALA A 62 -7.47 -7.88 22.82
C ALA A 62 -7.13 -6.42 22.51
N SER A 63 -6.04 -5.88 23.08
CA SER A 63 -5.62 -4.49 22.82
C SER A 63 -5.27 -4.25 21.34
N ALA A 64 -4.61 -5.20 20.69
CA ALA A 64 -4.31 -5.14 19.25
C ALA A 64 -5.58 -5.16 18.39
N TRP A 65 -6.52 -6.08 18.67
CA TRP A 65 -7.79 -6.17 17.93
C TRP A 65 -8.69 -4.95 18.14
N ILE A 66 -8.78 -4.45 19.38
CA ILE A 66 -9.55 -3.25 19.70
C ILE A 66 -8.94 -2.04 18.99
N GLY A 67 -7.61 -1.88 19.07
CA GLY A 67 -6.89 -0.82 18.37
C GLY A 67 -7.11 -0.86 16.85
N TYR A 68 -6.98 -2.04 16.25
CA TYR A 68 -7.27 -2.27 14.84
C TYR A 68 -8.72 -1.90 14.47
N ALA A 69 -9.70 -2.42 15.20
CA ALA A 69 -11.11 -2.22 14.90
C ALA A 69 -11.50 -0.74 15.02
N LEU A 70 -11.10 -0.08 16.11
CA LEU A 70 -11.40 1.34 16.33
C LEU A 70 -10.69 2.23 15.30
N HIS A 71 -9.42 1.95 14.97
CA HIS A 71 -8.69 2.69 13.94
C HIS A 71 -9.40 2.58 12.58
N ASN A 72 -9.72 1.35 12.17
CA ASN A 72 -10.36 1.09 10.88
C ASN A 72 -11.77 1.70 10.79
N LEU A 73 -12.61 1.52 11.81
CA LEU A 73 -13.96 2.08 11.84
C LEU A 73 -13.95 3.61 11.87
N SER A 74 -12.99 4.23 12.57
CA SER A 74 -12.83 5.69 12.58
C SER A 74 -12.51 6.23 11.18
N VAL A 75 -11.56 5.61 10.49
CA VAL A 75 -11.18 5.99 9.12
C VAL A 75 -12.33 5.76 8.15
N TRP A 76 -13.02 4.63 8.23
CA TRP A 76 -14.21 4.35 7.42
C TRP A 76 -15.34 5.33 7.69
N GLY A 77 -15.54 5.74 8.94
CA GLY A 77 -16.51 6.76 9.34
C GLY A 77 -16.23 8.11 8.67
N ILE A 78 -14.96 8.54 8.65
CA ILE A 78 -14.54 9.77 7.98
C ILE A 78 -14.74 9.68 6.47
N ILE A 79 -14.38 8.56 5.84
CA ILE A 79 -14.61 8.34 4.40
C ILE A 79 -16.11 8.39 4.09
N ALA A 80 -16.93 7.71 4.91
CA ALA A 80 -18.39 7.69 4.73
C ALA A 80 -18.98 9.09 4.87
N TYR A 81 -18.55 9.85 5.87
CA TYR A 81 -18.95 11.25 6.05
C TYR A 81 -18.57 12.10 4.84
N ALA A 82 -17.32 12.05 4.39
CA ALA A 82 -16.82 12.82 3.25
C ALA A 82 -17.58 12.49 1.94
N GLN A 83 -17.93 11.21 1.74
CA GLN A 83 -18.74 10.78 0.60
C GLN A 83 -20.20 11.24 0.71
N ARG A 84 -20.81 11.19 1.90
CA ARG A 84 -22.20 11.63 2.12
C ARG A 84 -22.40 13.11 1.86
N VAL A 85 -21.46 13.95 2.32
CA VAL A 85 -21.50 15.40 2.07
C VAL A 85 -20.95 15.78 0.68
N LYS A 86 -20.60 14.78 -0.15
CA LYS A 86 -20.13 14.93 -1.54
C LYS A 86 -18.98 15.94 -1.66
N LEU A 87 -17.94 15.82 -0.84
CA LEU A 87 -16.77 16.70 -0.93
C LEU A 87 -16.16 16.66 -2.35
N GLY A 88 -16.03 17.81 -3.00
CA GLY A 88 -15.21 17.96 -4.21
C GLY A 88 -13.73 18.14 -3.89
N PHE A 89 -12.82 18.02 -4.86
CA PHE A 89 -11.38 18.23 -4.65
C PHE A 89 -11.02 19.69 -4.36
N SER A 90 -10.10 19.93 -3.41
CA SER A 90 -9.60 21.28 -3.05
C SER A 90 -8.10 21.28 -2.79
N ASP A 91 -7.49 22.46 -2.84
CA ASP A 91 -6.09 22.72 -2.48
C ASP A 91 -5.91 23.09 -1.00
N ARG A 92 -6.99 23.04 -0.21
CA ARG A 92 -6.98 23.33 1.23
C ARG A 92 -7.45 22.10 2.02
N PHE A 93 -6.81 21.88 3.17
CA PHE A 93 -7.29 20.93 4.17
C PHE A 93 -8.64 21.41 4.74
N ARG A 94 -9.59 20.50 4.83
CA ARG A 94 -10.91 20.71 5.43
C ARG A 94 -11.07 19.83 6.67
N GLY A 95 -12.20 19.98 7.36
CA GLY A 95 -12.49 19.24 8.60
C GLY A 95 -12.26 17.73 8.48
N ALA A 96 -12.68 17.10 7.37
CA ALA A 96 -12.45 15.68 7.13
C ALA A 96 -10.95 15.31 7.01
N ASN A 97 -10.13 16.18 6.42
CA ASN A 97 -8.68 15.97 6.34
C ASN A 97 -8.04 16.04 7.73
N TRP A 98 -8.38 17.08 8.50
CA TRP A 98 -7.86 17.25 9.85
C TRP A 98 -8.34 16.16 10.80
N ALA A 99 -9.58 15.69 10.67
CA ALA A 99 -10.08 14.53 11.39
C ALA A 99 -9.26 13.27 11.07
N MET A 100 -8.95 13.04 9.79
CA MET A 100 -8.13 11.90 9.37
C MET A 100 -6.70 11.98 9.94
N VAL A 101 -6.08 13.17 9.93
CA VAL A 101 -4.78 13.41 10.59
C VAL A 101 -4.88 13.08 12.08
N GLY A 102 -5.88 13.62 12.78
CA GLY A 102 -6.08 13.39 14.21
C GLY A 102 -6.24 11.91 14.55
N VAL A 103 -7.05 11.18 13.77
CA VAL A 103 -7.23 9.73 13.92
C VAL A 103 -5.90 9.00 13.77
N HIS A 104 -5.14 9.24 12.69
CA HIS A 104 -3.86 8.55 12.51
C HIS A 104 -2.83 8.92 13.59
N VAL A 105 -2.74 10.18 14.01
CA VAL A 105 -1.82 10.59 15.10
C VAL A 105 -2.17 9.87 16.40
N VAL A 106 -3.45 9.83 16.77
CA VAL A 106 -3.91 9.15 17.99
C VAL A 106 -3.64 7.65 17.90
N PHE A 107 -4.02 6.98 16.83
CA PHE A 107 -3.84 5.53 16.73
C PHE A 107 -2.40 5.09 16.55
N VAL A 108 -1.53 5.92 15.94
CA VAL A 108 -0.09 5.65 15.93
C VAL A 108 0.49 5.75 17.33
N GLY A 109 0.14 6.80 18.09
CA GLY A 109 0.54 6.92 19.49
C GLY A 109 0.03 5.77 20.36
N LEU A 110 -1.25 5.41 20.21
CA LEU A 110 -1.85 4.27 20.92
C LEU A 110 -1.21 2.94 20.55
N HIS A 111 -0.86 2.72 19.28
CA HIS A 111 -0.20 1.48 18.87
C HIS A 111 1.20 1.37 19.48
N ILE A 112 1.98 2.46 19.45
CA ILE A 112 3.30 2.49 20.10
C ILE A 112 3.15 2.20 21.59
N LEU A 113 2.22 2.89 22.28
CA LEU A 113 1.96 2.66 23.71
C LEU A 113 1.50 1.21 23.98
N GLN A 114 0.63 0.67 23.12
CA GLN A 114 0.15 -0.70 23.22
C GLN A 114 1.32 -1.69 23.11
N THR A 115 2.24 -1.51 22.16
CA THR A 115 3.44 -2.35 22.04
C THR A 115 4.33 -2.22 23.28
N GLN A 116 4.45 -1.03 23.88
CA GLN A 116 5.25 -0.85 25.09
C GLN A 116 4.67 -1.55 26.33
N ILE A 117 3.35 -1.69 26.41
CA ILE A 117 2.68 -2.29 27.57
C ILE A 117 2.46 -3.79 27.37
N TRP A 118 2.07 -4.22 26.17
CA TRP A 118 1.64 -5.59 25.90
C TRP A 118 2.35 -6.30 24.75
N TYR A 119 3.25 -5.61 24.04
CA TYR A 119 4.04 -6.12 22.93
C TYR A 119 3.26 -6.55 21.67
N ASP A 120 2.42 -7.58 21.75
CA ASP A 120 1.88 -8.27 20.57
C ASP A 120 1.04 -7.38 19.64
N GLY A 121 1.05 -7.76 18.36
CA GLY A 121 0.10 -7.29 17.34
C GLY A 121 -0.86 -8.39 16.91
N LEU A 122 -1.64 -8.15 15.85
CA LEU A 122 -2.57 -9.15 15.31
C LEU A 122 -1.85 -10.43 14.86
N ALA A 123 -0.55 -10.35 14.57
CA ALA A 123 0.28 -11.51 14.21
C ALA A 123 0.15 -12.69 15.18
N GLN A 124 -0.22 -12.45 16.43
CA GLN A 124 -0.47 -13.52 17.40
C GLN A 124 -1.60 -14.46 16.97
N ASP A 125 -2.60 -13.94 16.26
CA ASP A 125 -3.85 -14.63 15.95
C ASP A 125 -4.00 -15.00 14.48
N VAL A 126 -3.26 -14.33 13.59
CA VAL A 126 -3.45 -14.45 12.13
C VAL A 126 -2.14 -14.69 11.37
N PRO A 127 -2.15 -15.54 10.32
CA PRO A 127 -0.94 -15.85 9.55
C PRO A 127 -0.39 -14.65 8.77
N GLU A 128 0.93 -14.60 8.56
CA GLU A 128 1.66 -13.51 7.89
C GLU A 128 1.17 -13.28 6.45
N VAL A 129 0.74 -14.35 5.77
CA VAL A 129 0.20 -14.28 4.40
C VAL A 129 -1.01 -13.36 4.29
N THR A 130 -1.78 -13.16 5.37
CA THR A 130 -2.96 -12.29 5.36
C THR A 130 -2.56 -10.82 5.26
N ALA A 131 -1.52 -10.40 5.98
CA ALA A 131 -1.02 -9.02 5.96
C ALA A 131 -0.24 -8.71 4.69
N LEU A 132 0.50 -9.69 4.16
CA LEU A 132 1.10 -9.60 2.83
C LEU A 132 0.03 -9.49 1.75
N GLY A 133 -0.99 -10.35 1.81
CA GLY A 133 -2.07 -10.43 0.83
C GLY A 133 -2.93 -9.16 0.79
N SER A 134 -3.20 -8.53 1.93
CA SER A 134 -4.00 -7.28 1.98
C SER A 134 -3.32 -6.13 1.24
N VAL A 135 -2.03 -5.90 1.48
CA VAL A 135 -1.26 -4.82 0.82
C VAL A 135 -0.98 -5.16 -0.64
N ALA A 136 -0.73 -6.43 -0.98
CA ALA A 136 -0.62 -6.86 -2.36
C ALA A 136 -1.92 -6.60 -3.15
N LEU A 137 -3.08 -6.92 -2.56
CA LEU A 137 -4.38 -6.64 -3.15
C LEU A 137 -4.60 -5.14 -3.39
N MET A 138 -4.16 -4.27 -2.47
CA MET A 138 -4.17 -2.83 -2.68
C MET A 138 -3.37 -2.43 -3.93
N LEU A 139 -2.13 -2.90 -4.08
CA LEU A 139 -1.29 -2.61 -5.25
C LEU A 139 -1.94 -3.11 -6.56
N MET A 140 -2.57 -4.29 -6.53
CA MET A 140 -3.29 -4.86 -7.68
C MET A 140 -4.50 -4.00 -8.08
N VAL A 141 -5.26 -3.48 -7.12
CA VAL A 141 -6.36 -2.54 -7.40
C VAL A 141 -5.84 -1.20 -7.91
N ILE A 142 -4.68 -0.72 -7.45
CA ILE A 142 -4.00 0.45 -8.02
C ILE A 142 -3.62 0.19 -9.49
N LEU A 143 -3.07 -0.97 -9.82
CA LEU A 143 -2.77 -1.36 -11.22
C LEU A 143 -4.03 -1.31 -12.09
N LEU A 144 -5.14 -1.86 -11.62
CA LEU A 144 -6.43 -1.84 -12.30
C LEU A 144 -6.91 -0.40 -12.53
N MET A 145 -6.94 0.42 -11.49
CA MET A 145 -7.43 1.81 -11.55
C MET A 145 -6.59 2.71 -12.45
N GLU A 146 -5.27 2.53 -12.47
CA GLU A 146 -4.34 3.34 -13.25
C GLU A 146 -4.16 2.84 -14.70
N SER A 147 -4.66 1.64 -15.01
CA SER A 147 -4.57 1.04 -16.35
C SER A 147 -5.08 1.93 -17.50
N PRO A 148 -6.13 2.78 -17.37
CA PRO A 148 -6.55 3.65 -18.48
C PRO A 148 -5.49 4.71 -18.84
N ARG A 149 -4.68 5.11 -17.86
CA ARG A 149 -3.61 6.10 -18.03
C ARG A 149 -2.34 5.45 -18.57
N ARG A 150 -1.86 4.39 -17.91
CA ARG A 150 -0.52 3.82 -18.14
C ARG A 150 -0.49 2.48 -18.86
N GLY A 151 -1.65 1.87 -19.14
CA GLY A 151 -1.74 0.49 -19.61
C GLY A 151 -1.42 -0.54 -18.53
N LEU A 152 -1.48 -1.83 -18.88
CA LEU A 152 -1.07 -2.92 -17.99
C LEU A 152 0.22 -3.62 -18.42
N PHE A 153 0.53 -3.58 -19.72
CA PHE A 153 1.69 -4.30 -20.27
C PHE A 153 2.29 -3.50 -21.42
N TRP A 154 3.51 -3.01 -21.26
CA TRP A 154 4.21 -2.17 -22.25
C TRP A 154 3.43 -0.91 -22.67
N GLY A 155 2.60 -0.37 -21.77
CA GLY A 155 1.75 0.77 -22.08
C GLY A 155 0.49 0.45 -22.89
N ARG A 156 0.22 -0.83 -23.18
CA ARG A 156 -1.01 -1.26 -23.85
C ARG A 156 -2.19 -1.07 -22.90
N LYS A 157 -3.13 -0.23 -23.33
CA LYS A 157 -4.35 0.08 -22.57
C LYS A 157 -5.33 -1.07 -22.67
N VAL A 158 -5.79 -1.55 -21.52
CA VAL A 158 -6.88 -2.52 -21.43
C VAL A 158 -8.16 -1.75 -21.15
N ARG A 159 -9.22 -2.02 -21.93
CA ARG A 159 -10.52 -1.36 -21.76
C ARG A 159 -11.36 -2.13 -20.76
N PHE A 160 -11.27 -1.73 -19.49
CA PHE A 160 -12.19 -2.21 -18.45
C PHE A 160 -13.54 -1.51 -18.54
N SER A 161 -14.57 -2.13 -17.96
CA SER A 161 -15.89 -1.49 -17.90
C SER A 161 -15.82 -0.19 -17.10
N LYS A 162 -16.49 0.86 -17.59
CA LYS A 162 -16.55 2.16 -16.89
C LYS A 162 -17.08 2.00 -15.47
N ARG A 163 -18.06 1.11 -15.29
CA ARG A 163 -18.68 0.81 -14.00
C ARG A 163 -17.70 0.19 -13.01
N LEU A 164 -16.86 -0.76 -13.42
CA LEU A 164 -15.83 -1.33 -12.57
C LEU A 164 -14.86 -0.24 -12.08
N LEU A 165 -14.40 0.62 -12.99
CA LEU A 165 -13.49 1.72 -12.63
C LEU A 165 -14.14 2.71 -11.66
N ILE A 166 -15.44 3.01 -11.82
CA ILE A 166 -16.21 3.85 -10.89
C ILE A 166 -16.31 3.20 -9.51
N VAL A 167 -16.61 1.89 -9.45
CA VAL A 167 -16.67 1.14 -8.19
C VAL A 167 -15.32 1.14 -7.48
N CYS A 168 -14.24 0.81 -8.19
CA CYS A 168 -12.89 0.88 -7.63
C CYS A 168 -12.58 2.28 -7.11
N LYS A 169 -12.79 3.34 -7.91
CA LYS A 169 -12.56 4.73 -7.48
C LYS A 169 -13.43 5.14 -6.28
N ARG A 170 -14.67 4.67 -6.19
CA ARG A 170 -15.58 5.01 -5.08
C ARG A 170 -15.20 4.31 -3.79
N TYR A 171 -14.74 3.06 -3.85
CA TYR A 171 -14.54 2.23 -2.67
C TYR A 171 -13.08 1.93 -2.31
N HIS A 172 -12.10 2.32 -3.14
CA HIS A 172 -10.69 2.05 -2.86
C HIS A 172 -10.25 2.58 -1.50
N GLY A 173 -10.75 3.74 -1.06
CA GLY A 173 -10.40 4.31 0.24
C GLY A 173 -10.70 3.35 1.40
N TYR A 174 -11.81 2.60 1.34
CA TYR A 174 -12.16 1.60 2.35
C TYR A 174 -11.24 0.38 2.30
N LEU A 175 -11.01 -0.16 1.10
CA LEU A 175 -10.13 -1.32 0.91
C LEU A 175 -8.68 -1.00 1.30
N PHE A 176 -8.18 0.17 0.91
CA PHE A 176 -6.79 0.57 1.11
C PHE A 176 -6.56 0.90 2.57
N SER A 177 -7.45 1.65 3.22
CA SER A 177 -7.35 1.88 4.66
C SER A 177 -7.42 0.58 5.46
N TRP A 178 -8.30 -0.35 5.10
CA TRP A 178 -8.33 -1.67 5.71
C TRP A 178 -7.00 -2.40 5.58
N ALA A 179 -6.47 -2.51 4.37
CA ALA A 179 -5.21 -3.21 4.13
C ALA A 179 -4.05 -2.60 4.93
N LEU A 180 -3.94 -1.26 4.93
CA LEU A 180 -2.87 -0.54 5.61
C LEU A 180 -3.01 -0.60 7.14
N ILE A 181 -4.20 -0.39 7.68
CA ILE A 181 -4.46 -0.40 9.12
C ILE A 181 -4.33 -1.84 9.66
N TYR A 182 -4.78 -2.83 8.90
CA TYR A 182 -4.57 -4.23 9.24
C TYR A 182 -3.09 -4.56 9.35
N THR A 183 -2.28 -4.24 8.33
CA THR A 183 -0.84 -4.51 8.36
C THR A 183 -0.13 -3.67 9.43
N PHE A 184 -0.60 -2.44 9.69
CA PHE A 184 -0.08 -1.58 10.74
C PHE A 184 -0.25 -2.21 12.14
N TRP A 185 -1.43 -2.70 12.48
CA TRP A 185 -1.70 -3.38 13.77
C TRP A 185 -1.27 -4.85 13.78
N TYR A 186 -1.00 -5.45 12.62
CA TYR A 186 -0.45 -6.80 12.53
C TYR A 186 0.91 -6.89 13.21
N HIS A 187 1.75 -5.89 12.98
CA HIS A 187 3.13 -5.87 13.44
C HIS A 187 3.23 -5.09 14.76
N PRO A 188 3.88 -5.64 15.80
CA PRO A 188 4.25 -4.83 16.95
C PRO A 188 5.19 -3.69 16.53
N ALA A 189 5.13 -2.54 17.20
CA ALA A 189 5.94 -1.37 16.92
C ALA A 189 7.40 -1.52 17.40
N VAL A 190 8.12 -2.52 16.88
CA VAL A 190 9.54 -2.80 17.19
C VAL A 190 10.48 -2.10 16.19
N ALA A 191 11.75 -1.90 16.58
CA ALA A 191 12.70 -1.09 15.82
C ALA A 191 13.81 -1.89 15.12
N THR A 192 13.52 -3.08 14.56
CA THR A 192 14.47 -3.69 13.62
C THR A 192 14.52 -2.88 12.31
N PRO A 193 15.60 -2.93 11.52
CA PRO A 193 15.71 -2.17 10.27
C PRO A 193 14.54 -2.41 9.30
N GLY A 194 14.09 -3.67 9.15
CA GLY A 194 12.95 -4.01 8.31
C GLY A 194 11.63 -3.40 8.80
N HIS A 195 11.42 -3.36 10.13
CA HIS A 195 10.23 -2.76 10.71
C HIS A 195 10.23 -1.24 10.58
N LEU A 196 11.34 -0.56 10.85
CA LEU A 196 11.41 0.90 10.72
C LEU A 196 11.13 1.35 9.29
N TRP A 197 11.69 0.66 8.29
CA TRP A 197 11.38 0.93 6.89
C TRP A 197 9.94 0.57 6.50
N GLY A 198 9.40 -0.51 7.06
CA GLY A 198 8.00 -0.88 6.89
C GLY A 198 7.03 0.15 7.46
N PHE A 199 7.23 0.58 8.70
CA PHE A 199 6.44 1.62 9.34
C PHE A 199 6.58 2.95 8.60
N PHE A 200 7.80 3.35 8.20
CA PHE A 200 7.99 4.53 7.37
C PHE A 200 7.11 4.49 6.12
N TYR A 201 7.16 3.39 5.37
CA TYR A 201 6.38 3.25 4.15
C TYR A 201 4.87 3.21 4.41
N LEU A 202 4.42 2.42 5.39
CA LEU A 202 3.01 2.34 5.78
C LEU A 202 2.45 3.69 6.24
N LEU A 203 3.23 4.48 6.98
CA LEU A 203 2.81 5.82 7.44
C LEU A 203 2.71 6.81 6.28
N LEU A 204 3.56 6.73 5.27
CA LEU A 204 3.40 7.52 4.04
C LEU A 204 2.12 7.12 3.26
N LEU A 205 1.79 5.82 3.24
CA LEU A 205 0.56 5.33 2.63
C LEU A 205 -0.69 5.72 3.43
N LEU A 206 -0.65 5.70 4.77
CA LEU A 206 -1.71 6.25 5.62
C LEU A 206 -1.81 7.77 5.49
N TRP A 207 -0.69 8.46 5.23
CA TRP A 207 -0.75 9.88 4.93
C TRP A 207 -1.54 10.16 3.64
N GLN A 208 -1.47 9.27 2.64
CA GLN A 208 -2.29 9.39 1.42
C GLN A 208 -3.80 9.41 1.73
N SER A 209 -4.28 8.74 2.79
CA SER A 209 -5.69 8.87 3.21
C SER A 209 -6.01 10.21 3.86
N THR A 210 -5.05 10.88 4.53
CA THR A 210 -5.27 12.27 5.03
C THR A 210 -5.54 13.27 3.91
N LEU A 211 -5.07 12.96 2.70
CA LEU A 211 -5.28 13.76 1.50
C LEU A 211 -6.65 13.49 0.84
N LEU A 212 -7.58 12.78 1.48
CA LEU A 212 -8.92 12.55 0.91
C LEU A 212 -9.55 13.86 0.38
N PHE A 213 -9.99 13.87 -0.88
CA PHE A 213 -10.53 15.07 -1.55
C PHE A 213 -9.61 16.31 -1.52
N HIS A 214 -8.31 16.12 -1.36
CA HIS A 214 -7.28 17.13 -1.54
C HIS A 214 -6.56 16.91 -2.88
N ARG A 215 -6.20 17.96 -3.62
CA ARG A 215 -5.55 17.80 -4.95
C ARG A 215 -4.23 17.04 -4.88
N ALA A 216 -3.52 17.14 -3.77
CA ALA A 216 -2.29 16.38 -3.54
C ALA A 216 -2.48 14.85 -3.60
N HIS A 217 -3.67 14.34 -3.29
CA HIS A 217 -3.98 12.91 -3.42
C HIS A 217 -3.89 12.42 -4.87
N LEU A 218 -4.07 13.33 -5.84
CA LEU A 218 -4.00 13.07 -7.27
C LEU A 218 -2.63 13.38 -7.87
N ASP A 219 -1.67 13.87 -7.08
CA ASP A 219 -0.35 14.22 -7.60
C ASP A 219 0.40 12.94 -8.03
N ARG A 220 0.70 12.87 -9.33
CA ARG A 220 1.29 11.66 -9.94
C ARG A 220 2.72 11.38 -9.49
N ARG A 221 3.46 12.39 -9.04
CA ARG A 221 4.83 12.22 -8.56
C ARG A 221 4.78 11.58 -7.18
N TRP A 222 3.87 12.08 -6.35
CA TRP A 222 3.61 11.53 -5.02
C TRP A 222 3.08 10.10 -5.10
N THR A 223 2.03 9.83 -5.89
CA THR A 223 1.50 8.47 -6.00
C THR A 223 2.51 7.50 -6.61
N LEU A 224 3.29 7.92 -7.61
CA LEU A 224 4.39 7.10 -8.13
C LEU A 224 5.45 6.80 -7.07
N LEU A 225 5.84 7.79 -6.26
CA LEU A 225 6.79 7.58 -5.16
C LEU A 225 6.25 6.51 -4.20
N LEU A 226 5.00 6.64 -3.76
CA LEU A 226 4.34 5.65 -2.91
C LEU A 226 4.29 4.27 -3.57
N GLU A 227 4.03 4.19 -4.87
CA GLU A 227 3.98 2.91 -5.57
C GLU A 227 5.38 2.26 -5.73
N ILE A 228 6.45 3.04 -5.86
CA ILE A 228 7.82 2.53 -6.06
C ILE A 228 8.49 2.16 -4.73
N LEU A 229 8.14 2.81 -3.62
CA LEU A 229 8.73 2.55 -2.31
C LEU A 229 8.54 1.11 -1.80
N VAL A 230 7.61 0.34 -2.39
CA VAL A 230 7.51 -1.10 -2.14
C VAL A 230 8.79 -1.85 -2.52
N ILE A 231 9.54 -1.41 -3.54
CA ILE A 231 10.77 -2.06 -4.01
C ILE A 231 11.84 -2.06 -2.92
N PRO A 232 12.34 -0.89 -2.44
CA PRO A 232 13.35 -0.86 -1.39
C PRO A 232 12.82 -1.48 -0.09
N HIS A 233 11.54 -1.28 0.26
CA HIS A 233 10.95 -1.91 1.44
C HIS A 233 11.02 -3.44 1.38
N ALA A 234 10.54 -4.06 0.29
CA ALA A 234 10.52 -5.51 0.15
C ALA A 234 11.93 -6.11 0.10
N VAL A 235 12.90 -5.41 -0.52
CA VAL A 235 14.31 -5.82 -0.51
C VAL A 235 14.86 -5.82 0.91
N LEU A 236 14.64 -4.74 1.69
CA LEU A 236 15.16 -4.63 3.05
C LEU A 236 14.54 -5.66 4.00
N VAL A 237 13.23 -5.90 3.88
CA VAL A 237 12.57 -6.97 4.64
C VAL A 237 13.13 -8.34 4.26
N ALA A 238 13.30 -8.62 2.98
CA ALA A 238 13.83 -9.91 2.52
C ALA A 238 15.29 -10.14 2.95
N ILE A 239 16.11 -9.08 3.00
CA ILE A 239 17.46 -9.13 3.56
C ILE A 239 17.39 -9.43 5.06
N ALA A 240 16.54 -8.72 5.81
CA ALA A 240 16.38 -8.92 7.25
C ALA A 240 15.86 -10.33 7.59
N GLN A 241 15.07 -10.94 6.70
CA GLN A 241 14.61 -12.33 6.85
C GLN A 241 15.70 -13.38 6.57
N GLY A 242 16.81 -13.02 5.92
CA GLY A 242 17.95 -13.91 5.70
C GLY A 242 17.69 -15.08 4.73
N LYS A 243 16.56 -15.10 4.00
CA LYS A 243 16.17 -16.21 3.11
C LYS A 243 16.66 -16.07 1.67
N GLY A 244 17.50 -15.07 1.37
CA GLY A 244 17.98 -14.81 0.01
C GLY A 244 16.90 -14.33 -0.98
N LEU A 245 15.69 -14.00 -0.53
CA LEU A 245 14.56 -13.64 -1.42
C LEU A 245 14.61 -12.20 -1.96
N TRP A 246 15.65 -11.43 -1.61
CA TRP A 246 15.72 -10.01 -1.95
C TRP A 246 15.71 -9.76 -3.47
N ALA A 247 16.35 -10.62 -4.26
CA ALA A 247 16.38 -10.51 -5.71
C ALA A 247 14.99 -10.75 -6.33
N MET A 248 14.28 -11.79 -5.87
CA MET A 248 12.90 -12.08 -6.27
C MET A 248 11.99 -10.87 -6.03
N PHE A 249 12.05 -10.28 -4.84
CA PHE A 249 11.20 -9.15 -4.48
C PHE A 249 11.62 -7.86 -5.21
N GLY A 250 12.91 -7.54 -5.21
CA GLY A 250 13.44 -6.32 -5.84
C GLY A 250 13.19 -6.28 -7.34
N PHE A 251 13.58 -7.34 -8.06
CA PHE A 251 13.35 -7.43 -9.51
C PHE A 251 11.90 -7.79 -9.84
N GLY A 252 11.16 -8.50 -8.99
CA GLY A 252 9.74 -8.78 -9.23
C GLY A 252 8.89 -7.50 -9.20
N PHE A 253 8.98 -6.71 -8.12
CA PHE A 253 8.31 -5.39 -8.08
C PHE A 253 8.90 -4.41 -9.11
N GLY A 254 10.23 -4.46 -9.33
CA GLY A 254 10.88 -3.69 -10.38
C GLY A 254 10.33 -4.02 -11.77
N SER A 255 9.99 -5.28 -12.04
CA SER A 255 9.34 -5.69 -13.28
C SER A 255 7.99 -5.00 -13.44
N VAL A 256 7.16 -4.93 -12.39
CA VAL A 256 5.89 -4.19 -12.45
C VAL A 256 6.10 -2.72 -12.84
N PHE A 257 7.17 -2.08 -12.35
CA PHE A 257 7.54 -0.72 -12.76
C PHE A 257 7.89 -0.63 -14.25
N ILE A 258 8.78 -1.52 -14.72
CA ILE A 258 9.22 -1.56 -16.12
C ILE A 258 8.04 -1.88 -17.05
N LEU A 259 7.22 -2.88 -16.73
CA LEU A 259 6.15 -3.34 -17.59
C LEU A 259 4.94 -2.40 -17.60
N THR A 260 4.68 -1.71 -16.49
CA THR A 260 3.42 -0.96 -16.28
C THR A 260 3.65 0.51 -15.96
N GLN A 261 4.32 0.82 -14.85
CA GLN A 261 4.28 2.15 -14.24
C GLN A 261 5.01 3.21 -15.08
N MET A 262 6.19 2.88 -15.63
CA MET A 262 7.00 3.83 -16.40
C MET A 262 6.31 4.36 -17.67
N HIS A 263 5.35 3.59 -18.21
CA HIS A 263 4.62 3.96 -19.42
C HIS A 263 3.63 5.12 -19.20
N GLY A 264 3.30 5.43 -17.96
CA GLY A 264 2.46 6.58 -17.59
C GLY A 264 3.22 7.90 -17.39
N LEU A 265 4.56 7.89 -17.49
CA LEU A 265 5.41 9.05 -17.14
C LEU A 265 5.68 10.00 -18.32
N GLY A 266 5.27 9.60 -19.54
CA GLY A 266 5.51 10.38 -20.77
C GLY A 266 6.99 10.46 -21.19
N TRP A 267 7.83 9.58 -20.65
CA TRP A 267 9.22 9.45 -21.07
C TRP A 267 9.36 9.00 -22.53
N SER A 268 10.42 9.46 -23.18
CA SER A 268 10.73 9.07 -24.56
C SER A 268 10.90 7.54 -24.67
N PRO A 269 10.57 6.92 -25.82
CA PRO A 269 10.81 5.50 -26.04
C PRO A 269 12.28 5.07 -25.89
N ARG A 270 13.23 6.00 -26.07
CA ARG A 270 14.67 5.72 -25.88
C ARG A 270 15.00 5.58 -24.39
N LEU A 271 14.55 6.51 -23.56
CA LEU A 271 14.77 6.46 -22.12
C LEU A 271 14.17 5.20 -21.50
N ARG A 272 12.93 4.86 -21.85
CA ARG A 272 12.27 3.62 -21.39
C ARG A 272 13.02 2.36 -21.78
N ARG A 273 13.52 2.28 -23.02
CA ARG A 273 14.35 1.15 -23.47
C ARG A 273 15.70 1.08 -22.76
N GLY A 274 16.34 2.23 -22.53
CA GLY A 274 17.60 2.31 -21.78
C GLY A 274 17.43 1.84 -20.33
N ILE A 275 16.38 2.30 -19.65
CA ILE A 275 16.04 1.84 -18.29
C ILE A 275 15.70 0.35 -18.28
N GLY A 276 14.93 -0.13 -19.26
CA GLY A 276 14.62 -1.56 -19.39
C GLY A 276 15.87 -2.42 -19.61
N LEU A 277 16.79 -1.98 -20.47
CA LEU A 277 18.06 -2.67 -20.70
C LEU A 277 18.91 -2.70 -19.43
N LEU A 278 19.07 -1.56 -18.76
CA LEU A 278 19.79 -1.46 -17.50
C LEU A 278 19.18 -2.40 -16.44
N PHE A 279 17.85 -2.44 -16.34
CA PHE A 279 17.14 -3.33 -15.42
C PHE A 279 17.46 -4.81 -15.71
N VAL A 280 17.39 -5.24 -16.97
CA VAL A 280 17.69 -6.63 -17.37
C VAL A 280 19.15 -6.98 -17.09
N VAL A 281 20.10 -6.10 -17.43
CA VAL A 281 21.53 -6.31 -17.15
C VAL A 281 21.77 -6.43 -15.64
N SER A 282 21.24 -5.50 -14.84
CA SER A 282 21.37 -5.53 -13.37
C SER A 282 20.77 -6.80 -12.77
N MET A 283 19.64 -7.28 -13.31
CA MET A 283 19.02 -8.54 -12.90
C MET A 283 19.92 -9.73 -13.20
N VAL A 284 20.39 -9.87 -14.45
CA VAL A 284 21.27 -10.99 -14.83
C VAL A 284 22.56 -10.96 -14.02
N VAL A 285 23.17 -9.79 -13.83
CA VAL A 285 24.38 -9.63 -13.01
C VAL A 285 24.11 -10.03 -11.56
N ALA A 286 23.04 -9.54 -10.93
CA ALA A 286 22.72 -9.88 -9.55
C ALA A 286 22.49 -11.39 -9.34
N TYR A 287 21.75 -12.04 -10.25
CA TYR A 287 21.53 -13.48 -10.19
C TYR A 287 22.79 -14.29 -10.52
N SER A 288 23.69 -13.78 -11.36
CA SER A 288 24.97 -14.43 -11.65
C SER A 288 25.95 -14.31 -10.49
N LEU A 289 26.07 -13.12 -9.90
CA LEU A 289 26.96 -12.85 -8.74
C LEU A 289 26.52 -13.57 -7.46
N THR A 290 25.29 -14.08 -7.41
CA THR A 290 24.76 -14.85 -6.29
C THR A 290 24.64 -16.34 -6.59
N ASP A 291 25.20 -16.82 -7.71
CA ASP A 291 25.12 -18.21 -8.18
C ASP A 291 23.68 -18.75 -8.29
N ARG A 292 22.73 -17.86 -8.59
CA ARG A 292 21.29 -18.15 -8.63
C ARG A 292 20.69 -17.98 -10.02
N LEU A 293 21.50 -17.97 -11.08
CA LEU A 293 21.02 -17.77 -12.45
C LEU A 293 19.90 -18.77 -12.84
N GLY A 294 19.97 -20.02 -12.38
CA GLY A 294 18.89 -21.01 -12.59
C GLY A 294 17.55 -20.67 -11.92
N GLN A 295 17.55 -19.76 -10.93
CA GLN A 295 16.37 -19.30 -10.20
C GLN A 295 15.79 -18.00 -10.75
N ILE A 296 16.35 -17.41 -11.81
CA ILE A 296 15.93 -16.10 -12.35
C ILE A 296 14.44 -16.02 -12.72
N HIS A 297 13.81 -17.17 -12.99
CA HIS A 297 12.37 -17.29 -13.23
C HIS A 297 11.52 -16.79 -12.06
N GLU A 298 12.05 -16.74 -10.83
CA GLU A 298 11.30 -16.26 -9.66
C GLU A 298 10.88 -14.79 -9.76
N VAL A 299 11.59 -13.98 -10.56
CA VAL A 299 11.25 -12.59 -10.85
C VAL A 299 9.85 -12.44 -11.47
N THR A 300 9.38 -13.46 -12.19
CA THR A 300 8.05 -13.39 -12.82
C THR A 300 6.91 -13.61 -11.83
N ARG A 301 7.17 -14.12 -10.62
CA ARG A 301 6.11 -14.50 -9.66
C ARG A 301 5.21 -13.32 -9.29
N ILE A 302 5.81 -12.17 -8.96
CA ILE A 302 5.09 -10.94 -8.58
C ILE A 302 4.24 -10.40 -9.74
N PRO A 303 4.80 -10.06 -10.92
CA PRO A 303 3.99 -9.54 -12.01
C PRO A 303 2.93 -10.54 -12.50
N VAL A 304 3.23 -11.85 -12.52
CA VAL A 304 2.22 -12.87 -12.87
C VAL A 304 1.07 -12.87 -11.88
N LEU A 305 1.36 -12.88 -10.57
CA LEU A 305 0.33 -12.83 -9.53
C LEU A 305 -0.49 -11.54 -9.63
N ASP A 306 0.16 -10.39 -9.77
CA ASP A 306 -0.50 -9.09 -9.86
C ASP A 306 -1.48 -9.03 -11.04
N TYR A 307 -1.03 -9.44 -12.23
CA TYR A 307 -1.90 -9.44 -13.41
C TYR A 307 -3.01 -10.48 -13.31
N LEU A 308 -2.72 -11.68 -12.80
CA LEU A 308 -3.73 -12.73 -12.63
C LEU A 308 -4.86 -12.27 -11.71
N VAL A 309 -4.53 -11.65 -10.57
CA VAL A 309 -5.53 -11.13 -9.64
C VAL A 309 -6.32 -9.98 -10.26
N VAL A 310 -5.68 -9.08 -11.01
CA VAL A 310 -6.40 -8.03 -11.75
C VAL A 310 -7.45 -8.64 -12.70
N TYR A 311 -7.07 -9.65 -13.50
CA TYR A 311 -8.02 -10.32 -14.39
C TYR A 311 -9.09 -11.11 -13.65
N LEU A 312 -8.76 -11.72 -12.51
CA LEU A 312 -9.72 -12.38 -11.64
C LEU A 312 -10.77 -11.39 -11.12
N LEU A 313 -10.35 -10.22 -10.60
CA LEU A 313 -11.25 -9.17 -10.13
C LEU A 313 -12.18 -8.67 -11.26
N VAL A 314 -11.65 -8.51 -12.47
CA VAL A 314 -12.44 -8.15 -13.66
C VAL A 314 -13.46 -9.24 -14.01
N GLY A 315 -13.06 -10.51 -13.98
CA GLY A 315 -13.93 -11.65 -14.25
C GLY A 315 -15.05 -11.80 -13.21
N LEU A 316 -14.72 -11.67 -11.92
CA LEU A 316 -15.70 -11.68 -10.82
C LEU A 316 -16.69 -10.52 -10.94
N PHE A 317 -16.21 -9.32 -11.25
CA PHE A 317 -17.09 -8.17 -11.48
C PHE A 317 -18.04 -8.42 -12.66
N TRP A 318 -17.52 -8.93 -13.77
CA TRP A 318 -18.34 -9.25 -14.94
C TRP A 318 -19.41 -10.32 -14.62
N LEU A 319 -19.07 -11.36 -13.86
CA LEU A 319 -20.01 -12.41 -13.46
C LEU A 319 -21.13 -11.83 -12.58
N THR A 320 -20.77 -11.06 -11.55
CA THR A 320 -21.76 -10.42 -10.66
C THR A 320 -22.66 -9.43 -11.39
N ASP A 321 -22.14 -8.73 -12.39
CA ASP A 321 -22.95 -7.82 -13.21
C ASP A 321 -23.96 -8.58 -14.08
N ARG A 322 -23.57 -9.75 -14.60
CA ARG A 322 -24.42 -10.60 -15.43
C ARG A 322 -25.51 -11.35 -14.64
N LEU A 323 -25.23 -11.68 -13.39
CA LEU A 323 -26.18 -12.34 -12.48
C LEU A 323 -27.17 -11.36 -11.83
N ARG A 324 -27.01 -10.05 -12.03
CA ARG A 324 -27.94 -9.06 -11.50
C ARG A 324 -29.26 -9.14 -12.28
N PRO A 325 -30.42 -9.32 -11.61
CA PRO A 325 -31.70 -9.28 -12.30
C PRO A 325 -31.89 -7.92 -12.99
N PRO A 326 -32.60 -7.84 -14.12
CA PRO A 326 -32.97 -6.58 -14.76
C PRO A 326 -33.89 -5.79 -13.83
N GLY A 327 -33.29 -5.04 -12.90
CA GLY A 327 -33.96 -4.16 -11.96
C GLY A 327 -34.03 -2.75 -12.53
N ASN A 328 -35.24 -2.20 -12.59
CA ASN A 328 -35.63 -0.85 -13.02
C ASN A 328 -34.46 0.12 -13.25
N LEU A 329 -34.30 0.52 -14.51
CA LEU A 329 -33.57 1.71 -14.95
C LEU A 329 -34.28 2.97 -14.43
N GLY A 330 -34.32 3.15 -13.11
CA GLY A 330 -34.78 4.35 -12.44
C GLY A 330 -33.57 5.16 -12.03
N GLN A 331 -33.20 6.12 -12.89
CA GLN A 331 -32.56 7.38 -12.51
C GLN A 331 -31.60 7.31 -11.29
N THR A 332 -30.50 6.55 -11.38
CA THR A 332 -29.30 7.01 -10.66
C THR A 332 -28.69 8.06 -11.55
N SER A 333 -29.02 9.33 -11.29
CA SER A 333 -28.41 10.48 -11.92
C SER A 333 -26.91 10.23 -12.13
N GLU A 334 -26.50 10.24 -13.39
CA GLU A 334 -25.08 10.33 -13.73
C GLU A 334 -24.52 11.55 -12.98
N PRO A 335 -23.50 11.41 -12.12
CA PRO A 335 -22.74 12.57 -11.73
C PRO A 335 -21.83 12.89 -12.91
N GLU A 336 -22.23 13.88 -13.69
CA GLU A 336 -21.50 14.58 -14.75
C GLU A 336 -20.25 15.32 -14.21
N ALA A 337 -19.55 14.75 -13.23
CA ALA A 337 -18.53 15.44 -12.43
C ALA A 337 -17.29 14.57 -12.12
N LEU A 338 -16.91 13.66 -13.03
CA LEU A 338 -15.64 12.91 -12.92
C LEU A 338 -14.73 13.08 -14.14
N GLU A 339 -15.04 14.03 -15.03
CA GLU A 339 -14.12 14.54 -16.05
C GLU A 339 -13.53 15.88 -15.57
N SER A 340 -12.63 15.84 -14.59
CA SER A 340 -11.65 16.92 -14.35
C SER A 340 -10.42 16.40 -13.63
#